data_AF-A0A0Q5ZEM6-F1
#
_entry.id   AF-A0A0Q5ZEM6-F1
#
_cell.length_a   1.000
_cell.length_b   1.000
_cell.length_c   1.000
_cell.angle_alpha   90.00
_cell.angle_beta   90.00
_cell.angle_gamma   90.00
#
_symmetry.space_group_name_H-M   'P 1'
#
loop_
_entity.id
_entity.type
_entity.pdbx_description
1 polymer ?
#
loop_
_entity_poly.entity_id
_entity_poly.type
_entity_poly.pdbx_seq_one_letter_code
_entity_poly.pdbx_strand_id
1 'polypeptide(L)'
;MNDLTNKHIRNALVVAFVKKDPKYFISFLKSEIVIVDRESKLDFYKLFRNKILHSKVRGKIKEIKVEKEFNGFYDDYLQLNIYDGFHKNPRFSIFYKYDNEKIHLGFMPF
;
A
#
# COMPACT_ATOMS: atom_id res chain seq x y z
N MET A 1 2.26 -12.76 13.26
CA MET A 1 3.20 -12.47 12.14
C MET A 1 4.46 -11.82 12.70
N ASN A 2 5.67 -12.20 12.28
CA ASN A 2 6.91 -11.56 12.79
C ASN A 2 7.15 -10.16 12.17
N ASP A 3 7.87 -9.29 12.88
CA ASP A 3 8.16 -7.91 12.47
C ASP A 3 8.94 -7.85 11.12
N LEU A 4 9.71 -8.89 10.83
CA LEU A 4 10.50 -9.01 9.60
C LEU A 4 9.61 -9.15 8.35
N THR A 5 8.56 -9.97 8.39
CA THR A 5 7.60 -10.14 7.30
C THR A 5 6.83 -8.85 7.05
N ASN A 6 6.44 -8.14 8.12
CA ASN A 6 5.78 -6.84 8.03
C ASN A 6 6.66 -5.81 7.31
N LYS A 7 7.94 -5.76 7.68
CA LYS A 7 8.95 -4.90 7.05
C LYS A 7 9.15 -5.23 5.57
N HIS A 8 9.20 -6.51 5.21
CA HIS A 8 9.36 -6.93 3.81
C HIS A 8 8.18 -6.54 2.92
N ILE A 9 6.94 -6.73 3.40
CA ILE A 9 5.74 -6.37 2.63
C ILE A 9 5.66 -4.86 2.41
N ARG A 10 5.89 -4.06 3.47
CA ARG A 10 5.93 -2.59 3.36
C ARG A 10 7.05 -2.13 2.43
N ASN A 11 8.23 -2.72 2.53
CA ASN A 11 9.35 -2.39 1.66
C ASN A 11 9.03 -2.71 0.19
N ALA A 12 8.40 -3.85 -0.09
CA ALA A 12 7.98 -4.21 -1.43
C ALA A 12 6.94 -3.23 -2.02
N LEU A 13 5.98 -2.78 -1.22
CA LEU A 13 5.03 -1.72 -1.61
C LEU A 13 5.75 -0.41 -1.96
N VAL A 14 6.66 0.02 -1.08
CA VAL A 14 7.47 1.23 -1.29
C VAL A 14 8.31 1.12 -2.56
N VAL A 15 9.05 0.02 -2.73
CA VAL A 15 9.89 -0.21 -3.90
C VAL A 15 9.06 -0.22 -5.18
N ALA A 16 7.91 -0.90 -5.18
CA ALA A 16 7.01 -0.93 -6.32
C ALA A 16 6.56 0.48 -6.73
N PHE A 17 6.24 1.34 -5.76
CA PHE A 17 5.88 2.73 -6.02
C PHE A 17 7.06 3.58 -6.51
N VAL A 18 8.19 3.54 -5.79
CA VAL A 18 9.40 4.34 -6.09
C VAL A 18 9.94 4.01 -7.48
N LYS A 19 9.98 2.72 -7.83
CA LYS A 19 10.45 2.24 -9.14
C LYS A 19 9.40 2.35 -10.24
N LYS A 20 8.17 2.77 -9.91
CA LYS A 20 7.01 2.78 -10.81
C LYS A 20 6.77 1.41 -11.47
N ASP A 21 7.11 0.34 -10.77
CA ASP A 21 6.99 -1.02 -11.26
C ASP A 21 6.22 -1.88 -10.24
N PRO A 22 4.92 -2.14 -10.47
CA PRO A 22 4.10 -2.94 -9.57
C PRO A 22 4.56 -4.41 -9.45
N LYS A 23 5.44 -4.90 -10.35
CA LYS A 23 5.91 -6.29 -10.32
C LYS A 23 6.68 -6.65 -9.06
N TYR A 24 7.35 -5.68 -8.44
CA TYR A 24 8.06 -5.87 -7.16
C TYR A 24 7.14 -6.35 -6.03
N PHE A 25 5.83 -6.20 -6.17
CA PHE A 25 4.85 -6.64 -5.17
C PHE A 25 4.18 -8.00 -5.48
N ILE A 26 4.34 -8.55 -6.69
CA ILE A 26 3.60 -9.74 -7.13
C ILE A 26 3.84 -10.95 -6.22
N SER A 27 5.09 -11.22 -5.85
CA SER A 27 5.43 -12.38 -5.03
C SER A 27 4.76 -12.34 -3.66
N PHE A 28 4.69 -11.15 -3.06
CA PHE A 28 3.97 -10.96 -1.80
C PHE A 28 2.47 -11.09 -1.97
N LEU A 29 1.90 -10.50 -3.01
CA LEU A 29 0.47 -10.58 -3.28
C LEU A 29 -0.01 -12.02 -3.47
N LYS A 30 0.80 -12.88 -4.10
CA LYS A 30 0.49 -14.31 -4.27
C LYS A 30 0.46 -15.09 -2.96
N SER A 31 1.15 -14.64 -1.92
CA SER A 31 1.23 -15.35 -0.63
C SER A 31 -0.13 -15.44 0.06
N GLU A 32 -0.43 -16.58 0.66
CA GLU A 32 -1.68 -16.86 1.39
C GLU A 32 -1.88 -15.95 2.61
N ILE A 33 -0.80 -15.37 3.14
CA ILE A 33 -0.85 -14.43 4.27
C ILE A 33 -1.42 -13.07 3.87
N VAL A 34 -1.46 -12.75 2.57
CA VAL A 34 -1.99 -11.48 2.07
C VAL A 34 -3.45 -11.67 1.67
N ILE A 35 -4.34 -10.97 2.38
CA ILE A 35 -5.75 -10.78 2.05
C ILE A 35 -5.92 -9.40 1.43
N VAL A 36 -6.80 -9.28 0.43
CA VAL A 36 -7.11 -8.00 -0.21
C VAL A 36 -8.57 -7.64 -0.01
N ASP A 37 -8.84 -6.34 0.12
CA ASP A 37 -10.18 -5.77 0.19
C ASP A 37 -10.75 -5.53 -1.23
N ARG A 38 -10.82 -6.61 -2.01
CA ARG A 38 -11.37 -6.69 -3.37
C ARG A 38 -11.85 -8.11 -3.64
N GLU A 39 -12.68 -8.27 -4.69
CA GLU A 39 -13.20 -9.56 -5.16
C GLU A 39 -12.09 -10.60 -5.40
N SER A 40 -10.93 -10.15 -5.89
CA SER A 40 -9.78 -11.01 -6.09
C SER A 40 -8.45 -10.27 -5.94
N LYS A 41 -7.37 -11.03 -5.69
CA LYS A 41 -5.98 -10.53 -5.75
C LYS A 41 -5.63 -9.96 -7.12
N LEU A 42 -6.21 -10.50 -8.20
CA LEU A 42 -6.00 -9.99 -9.54
C LEU A 42 -6.61 -8.58 -9.70
N ASP A 43 -7.81 -8.35 -9.18
CA ASP A 43 -8.47 -7.05 -9.29
C ASP A 43 -7.80 -6.01 -8.39
N PHE A 44 -7.36 -6.43 -7.20
CA PHE A 44 -6.47 -5.62 -6.38
C PHE A 44 -5.20 -5.23 -7.15
N TYR A 45 -4.53 -6.18 -7.82
CA TYR A 45 -3.32 -5.90 -8.59
C TYR A 45 -3.56 -4.92 -9.75
N LYS A 46 -4.67 -5.07 -10.49
CA LYS A 46 -5.04 -4.14 -11.57
C LYS A 46 -5.18 -2.71 -11.03
N LEU A 47 -5.88 -2.54 -9.92
CA LEU A 47 -6.06 -1.24 -9.28
C LEU A 47 -4.73 -0.67 -8.73
N PHE A 48 -3.93 -1.51 -8.06
CA PHE A 48 -2.62 -1.14 -7.54
C PHE A 48 -1.68 -0.67 -8.66
N ARG A 49 -1.59 -1.44 -9.76
CA ARG A 49 -0.84 -1.07 -10.96
C ARG A 49 -1.33 0.26 -11.51
N ASN A 50 -2.65 0.44 -11.63
CA ASN A 50 -3.23 1.68 -12.13
C ASN A 50 -2.84 2.88 -11.27
N LYS A 51 -2.95 2.77 -9.94
CA LYS A 51 -2.56 3.82 -8.98
C LYS A 51 -1.06 4.14 -9.03
N ILE A 52 -0.18 3.13 -9.14
CA ILE A 52 1.26 3.36 -9.27
C ILE A 52 1.59 4.10 -10.56
N LEU A 53 1.12 3.60 -11.70
CA LEU A 53 1.49 4.15 -13.01
C LEU A 53 0.94 5.56 -13.22
N HIS A 54 -0.26 5.84 -12.72
CA HIS A 54 -0.91 7.15 -12.89
C HIS A 54 -0.75 8.08 -11.69
N SER A 55 0.03 7.70 -10.66
CA SER A 55 0.33 8.62 -9.57
C SER A 55 1.17 9.78 -10.10
N LYS A 56 0.55 10.97 -10.14
CA LYS A 56 1.20 12.24 -10.51
C LYS A 56 2.17 12.69 -9.41
N VAL A 57 3.32 12.02 -9.33
CA VAL A 57 4.43 12.42 -8.46
C VAL A 57 5.17 13.56 -9.15
N ARG A 58 5.30 14.70 -8.47
CA ARG A 58 6.11 15.81 -8.95
C ARG A 58 7.44 15.82 -8.22
N GLY A 59 8.55 15.79 -8.96
CA GLY A 59 9.89 15.73 -8.39
C GLY A 59 10.18 14.40 -7.67
N LYS A 60 10.99 14.45 -6.60
CA LYS A 60 11.37 13.27 -5.82
C LYS A 60 10.34 12.97 -4.73
N ILE A 61 10.26 11.70 -4.34
CA ILE A 61 9.57 11.29 -3.12
C ILE A 61 10.26 12.01 -1.95
N LYS A 62 9.48 12.74 -1.18
CA LYS A 62 9.95 13.49 -0.03
C LYS A 62 9.84 12.67 1.24
N GLU A 63 8.74 11.95 1.38
CA GLU A 63 8.40 11.32 2.65
C GLU A 63 7.53 10.07 2.46
N ILE A 64 7.72 9.10 3.36
CA ILE A 64 6.91 7.90 3.48
C ILE A 64 6.51 7.82 4.95
N LYS A 65 5.21 7.84 5.22
CA LYS A 65 4.66 7.78 6.59
C LYS A 65 3.79 6.57 6.79
N VAL A 66 3.79 6.07 8.02
CA VAL A 66 2.75 5.19 8.52
C VAL A 66 1.91 5.98 9.51
N GLU A 67 0.63 6.15 9.19
CA GLU A 67 -0.31 6.94 9.98
C GLU A 67 -1.52 6.07 10.33
N LYS A 68 -2.25 6.41 11.40
CA LYS A 68 -3.56 5.80 11.65
C LYS A 68 -4.54 6.30 10.58
N GLU A 69 -5.46 5.43 10.16
CA GLU A 69 -6.57 5.85 9.31
C GLU A 69 -7.36 6.98 9.99
N PHE A 70 -7.64 8.06 9.25
CA PHE A 70 -8.11 9.31 9.83
C PHE A 70 -9.64 9.46 9.83
N ASN A 71 -10.36 8.63 9.07
CA ASN A 71 -11.79 8.83 8.77
C ASN A 71 -12.73 7.86 9.50
N GLY A 72 -12.24 7.04 10.45
CA GLY A 72 -13.09 6.23 11.33
C GLY A 72 -13.86 5.09 10.65
N PHE A 73 -13.58 4.82 9.37
CA PHE A 73 -14.15 3.67 8.67
C PHE A 73 -13.41 2.38 9.03
N TYR A 74 -12.16 2.51 9.45
CA TYR A 74 -11.27 1.41 9.73
C TYR A 74 -10.37 1.73 10.93
N ASP A 75 -10.96 1.83 12.13
CA ASP A 75 -10.26 2.22 13.38
C ASP A 75 -8.99 1.40 13.67
N ASP A 76 -8.95 0.14 13.20
CA ASP A 76 -7.82 -0.78 13.40
C ASP A 76 -6.80 -0.79 12.25
N TYR A 77 -7.00 0.03 11.21
CA TYR A 77 -6.12 0.06 10.05
C TYR A 77 -5.06 1.15 10.16
N LEU A 78 -3.88 0.80 9.67
CA LEU A 78 -2.80 1.74 9.42
C LEU A 78 -2.78 2.10 7.93
N GLN A 79 -2.28 3.28 7.63
CA GLN A 79 -2.14 3.78 6.29
C GLN A 79 -0.65 4.02 5.98
N LEU A 80 -0.16 3.39 4.90
CA LEU A 80 1.14 3.69 4.33
C LEU A 80 0.95 4.79 3.27
N ASN A 81 1.46 5.97 3.56
CA ASN A 81 1.32 7.17 2.74
C ASN A 81 2.67 7.56 2.13
N ILE A 82 2.66 7.85 0.83
CA ILE A 82 3.84 8.32 0.10
C ILE A 82 3.58 9.72 -0.42
N TYR A 83 4.44 10.66 -0.02
CA TYR A 83 4.36 12.07 -0.36
C TYR A 83 5.49 12.49 -1.29
N ASP A 84 5.17 13.44 -2.17
CA ASP A 84 6.19 14.19 -2.89
C ASP A 84 6.45 15.55 -2.22
N GLY A 85 7.43 16.29 -2.73
CA GLY A 85 7.80 17.58 -2.16
C GLY A 85 6.82 18.72 -2.42
N PHE A 86 5.77 18.49 -3.21
CA PHE A 86 4.92 19.55 -3.77
C PHE A 86 3.49 19.50 -3.24
N HIS A 87 2.95 18.30 -3.02
CA HIS A 87 1.55 18.13 -2.63
C HIS A 87 1.40 17.96 -1.12
N LYS A 88 0.34 18.55 -0.56
CA LYS A 88 -0.06 18.37 0.84
C LYS A 88 -0.64 16.97 1.10
N ASN A 89 -1.25 16.37 0.08
CA ASN A 89 -1.90 15.06 0.16
C ASN A 89 -0.97 13.96 -0.36
N PRO A 90 -1.09 12.72 0.17
CA PRO A 90 -0.30 11.60 -0.32
C PRO A 90 -0.58 11.32 -1.80
N ARG A 91 0.47 10.97 -2.53
CA ARG A 91 0.39 10.57 -3.94
C ARG A 91 0.01 9.11 -4.09
N PHE A 92 0.23 8.34 -3.04
CA PHE A 92 -0.20 6.97 -2.91
C PHE A 92 -0.47 6.65 -1.46
N SER A 93 -1.59 5.98 -1.26
CA SER A 93 -2.06 5.52 0.03
C SER A 93 -2.53 4.09 -0.13
N ILE A 94 -2.10 3.23 0.78
CA ILE A 94 -2.62 1.88 0.93
C ILE A 94 -2.87 1.66 2.40
N PHE A 95 -4.08 1.20 2.73
CA PHE A 95 -4.39 0.82 4.09
C PHE A 95 -4.06 -0.64 4.31
N TYR A 96 -3.68 -0.96 5.53
CA TYR A 96 -3.42 -2.32 5.94
C TYR A 96 -3.72 -2.54 7.41
N LYS A 97 -4.15 -3.75 7.74
CA LYS A 97 -4.31 -4.24 9.11
C LYS A 97 -3.59 -5.57 9.24
N TYR A 98 -3.02 -5.82 10.41
CA TYR A 98 -2.55 -7.17 10.75
C TYR A 98 -3.63 -7.86 11.56
N ASP A 99 -3.91 -9.10 11.20
CA ASP A 99 -4.84 -9.95 11.91
C ASP A 99 -4.18 -11.32 12.08
N ASN A 100 -3.78 -11.64 13.31
CA ASN A 100 -3.02 -12.85 13.64
C ASN A 100 -1.72 -13.01 12.82
N GLU A 101 -1.82 -13.78 11.73
CA GLU A 101 -0.74 -14.10 10.78
C GLU A 101 -1.05 -13.65 9.35
N LYS A 102 -2.06 -12.81 9.17
CA LYS A 102 -2.46 -12.27 7.88
C LYS A 102 -2.31 -10.76 7.86
N ILE A 103 -2.09 -10.23 6.67
CA ILE A 103 -2.16 -8.81 6.38
C ILE A 103 -3.33 -8.58 5.44
N HIS A 104 -4.24 -7.70 5.85
CA HIS A 104 -5.32 -7.23 5.01
C HIS A 104 -4.84 -5.96 4.32
N LEU A 105 -4.99 -5.88 3.00
CA LEU A 105 -4.58 -4.74 2.19
C LEU A 105 -5.78 -4.17 1.45
N GLY A 106 -5.83 -2.84 1.34
CA GLY A 106 -6.82 -2.21 0.49
C GLY A 106 -6.53 -0.75 0.19
N PHE A 107 -7.43 -0.16 -0.57
CA PHE A 107 -7.38 1.23 -0.97
C PHE A 107 -8.67 1.89 -0.55
N MET A 108 -8.60 3.11 -0.01
CA MET A 108 -9.80 3.84 0.38
C MET A 108 -10.79 3.88 -0.80
N PRO A 109 -12.07 3.52 -0.57
CA PRO A 109 -13.13 3.84 -1.50
C PRO A 109 -13.29 5.35 -1.47
N PHE A 110 -12.85 6.00 -2.55
CA PHE A 110 -13.09 7.39 -2.98
C PHE A 110 -13.32 8.44 -1.88
#